data_AF-A0A059LR36-F1
#
_entry.id   AF-A0A059LR36-F1
#
_cell.length_a   1.000
_cell.length_b   1.000
_cell.length_c   1.000
_cell.angle_alpha   90.00
_cell.angle_beta   90.00
_cell.angle_gamma   90.00
#
_symmetry.space_group_name_H-M   'P 1'
#
loop_
_entity.id
_entity.type
_entity.pdbx_description
1 polymer ?
#
loop_
_entity_poly.entity_id
_entity_poly.type
_entity_poly.pdbx_seq_one_letter_code
_entity_poly.pdbx_strand_id
1 'polypeptide(L)'
;AQRGSEDGASTQRGPEDGASTPAAQLSEAAAEPAEASDFNLDLLTAVPRAGDVLHYALPVVAPYAALAGYKFAVKLVPGAQKKGAALKATREICAALPAAQPREVALIRAVPDPDAVNALVGAVKVATPMPGKKLPKRR
;
A
#
# COMPACT_ATOMS: atom_id res chain seq x y z
N ALA A 1 76.19 22.02 9.03
CA ALA A 1 76.04 22.29 10.46
C ALA A 1 74.54 22.48 10.74
N GLN A 2 73.94 21.55 11.48
CA GLN A 2 73.16 21.77 12.74
C GLN A 2 71.70 22.18 12.45
N ARG A 3 70.63 21.42 12.74
CA ARG A 3 70.21 20.60 13.91
C ARG A 3 70.11 21.43 15.21
N GLY A 4 68.88 21.57 15.71
CA GLY A 4 68.45 22.11 17.03
C GLY A 4 66.99 22.60 16.91
N SER A 5 65.90 22.07 17.47
CA SER A 5 65.52 21.47 18.78
C SER A 5 65.67 22.42 19.96
N GLU A 6 64.53 22.80 20.57
CA GLU A 6 64.25 23.15 21.99
C GLU A 6 62.82 23.76 22.03
N ASP A 7 61.78 23.01 22.39
CA ASP A 7 61.25 22.73 23.74
C ASP A 7 60.82 23.96 24.55
N GLY A 8 59.52 24.03 24.84
CA GLY A 8 58.90 25.03 25.71
C GLY A 8 57.52 24.57 26.17
N ALA A 9 57.50 23.71 27.19
CA ALA A 9 56.29 23.25 27.87
C ALA A 9 55.73 24.32 28.82
N SER A 10 54.41 24.50 28.85
CA SER A 10 53.71 24.83 30.10
C SER A 10 52.31 24.22 30.14
N THR A 11 52.11 23.39 31.16
CA THR A 11 50.86 22.74 31.57
C THR A 11 50.09 23.65 32.51
N GLN A 12 48.79 23.85 32.30
CA GLN A 12 47.76 24.08 33.33
C GLN A 12 46.42 23.50 32.78
N ARG A 13 45.99 22.30 33.17
CA ARG A 13 45.01 21.96 34.24
C ARG A 13 43.63 22.63 34.08
N GLY A 14 42.59 21.82 33.81
CA GLY A 14 41.15 22.18 33.66
C GLY A 14 40.45 22.58 34.97
N PRO A 15 39.12 22.42 35.19
CA PRO A 15 38.06 21.64 34.49
C PRO A 15 36.97 22.61 33.91
N GLU A 16 35.81 22.25 33.35
CA GLU A 16 34.61 21.71 34.03
C GLU A 16 33.44 21.53 33.04
N ASP A 17 32.67 20.47 33.31
CA ASP A 17 31.52 19.97 32.57
C ASP A 17 30.41 21.00 32.33
N GLY A 18 29.95 21.09 31.08
CA GLY A 18 28.81 21.91 30.68
C GLY A 18 27.80 21.11 29.86
N ALA A 19 27.31 20.00 30.42
CA ALA A 19 26.13 19.32 29.90
C ALA A 19 24.89 20.19 30.17
N SER A 20 24.42 20.91 29.15
CA SER A 20 23.09 21.54 29.16
C SER A 20 22.32 21.12 27.92
N THR A 21 21.76 19.92 27.98
CA THR A 21 20.61 19.55 27.15
C THR A 21 19.43 20.42 27.59
N PRO A 22 18.86 21.28 26.72
CA PRO A 22 17.59 21.91 27.05
C PRO A 22 16.49 20.90 26.77
N ALA A 23 16.06 20.21 27.83
CA ALA A 23 14.76 19.55 27.87
C ALA A 23 13.67 20.63 27.93
N ALA A 24 13.07 20.94 26.78
CA ALA A 24 11.94 21.84 26.70
C ALA A 24 10.84 21.24 25.80
N GLN A 25 9.85 20.67 26.48
CA GLN A 25 8.42 20.75 26.15
C GLN A 25 7.97 20.05 24.86
N LEU A 26 7.83 18.73 24.94
CA LEU A 26 6.78 18.03 24.19
C LEU A 26 5.46 18.34 24.92
N SER A 27 4.75 19.38 24.45
CA SER A 27 3.34 19.51 24.80
C SER A 27 2.63 18.29 24.24
N GLU A 28 2.20 17.42 25.15
CA GLU A 28 1.26 16.34 24.88
C GLU A 28 0.02 16.98 24.26
N ALA A 29 -0.04 16.99 22.94
CA ALA A 29 -1.28 17.22 22.23
C ALA A 29 -2.19 16.12 22.73
N ALA A 30 -3.17 16.49 23.56
CA ALA A 30 -4.29 15.63 23.87
C ALA A 30 -4.77 15.09 22.52
N ALA A 31 -4.50 13.81 22.28
CA ALA A 31 -5.13 13.08 21.22
C ALA A 31 -6.60 13.10 21.63
N GLU A 32 -7.36 14.03 21.04
CA GLU A 32 -8.80 13.92 20.93
C GLU A 32 -9.06 12.44 20.63
N PRO A 33 -9.86 11.73 21.45
CA PRO A 33 -10.13 10.33 21.21
C PRO A 33 -10.67 10.29 19.79
N ALA A 34 -9.88 9.71 18.88
CA ALA A 34 -10.34 9.42 17.55
C ALA A 34 -11.55 8.53 17.77
N GLU A 35 -12.75 9.12 17.69
CA GLU A 35 -14.01 8.40 17.61
C GLU A 35 -13.74 7.35 16.56
N ALA A 36 -13.52 6.12 17.03
CA ALA A 36 -13.32 4.97 16.18
C ALA A 36 -14.68 4.83 15.50
N SER A 37 -14.81 5.51 14.37
CA SER A 37 -15.97 5.41 13.50
C SER A 37 -16.08 3.93 13.20
N ASP A 38 -17.02 3.28 13.90
CA ASP A 38 -17.30 1.86 13.78
C ASP A 38 -17.62 1.61 12.31
N PHE A 39 -16.58 1.24 11.56
CA PHE A 39 -16.68 1.07 10.13
C PHE A 39 -17.58 -0.14 9.94
N ASN A 40 -18.79 0.08 9.43
CA ASN A 40 -19.76 -0.99 9.28
C ASN A 40 -19.27 -1.94 8.18
N LEU A 41 -18.64 -3.04 8.60
CA LEU A 41 -18.05 -4.05 7.72
C LEU A 41 -19.10 -4.74 6.85
N ASP A 42 -20.36 -4.77 7.27
CA ASP A 42 -21.46 -5.40 6.52
C ASP A 42 -21.80 -4.65 5.23
N LEU A 43 -21.31 -3.41 5.07
CA LEU A 43 -21.45 -2.65 3.83
C LEU A 43 -20.49 -3.14 2.72
N LEU A 44 -19.46 -3.92 3.07
CA LEU A 44 -18.51 -4.47 2.11
C LEU A 44 -18.96 -5.85 1.65
N THR A 45 -18.98 -6.04 0.33
CA THR A 45 -19.27 -7.35 -0.27
C THR A 45 -18.22 -7.74 -1.29
N ALA A 46 -17.80 -9.01 -1.22
CA ALA A 46 -16.91 -9.63 -2.20
C ALA A 46 -17.66 -10.18 -3.43
N VAL A 47 -18.97 -10.37 -3.32
CA VAL A 47 -19.86 -10.94 -4.35
C VAL A 47 -21.11 -10.08 -4.48
N PRO A 48 -21.04 -8.98 -5.22
CA PRO A 48 -22.22 -8.19 -5.54
C PRO A 48 -23.25 -9.03 -6.29
N ARG A 49 -24.51 -8.95 -5.85
CA ARG A 49 -25.67 -9.65 -6.41
C ARG A 49 -26.44 -8.74 -7.37
N ALA A 50 -27.25 -9.36 -8.22
CA ALA A 50 -28.18 -8.61 -9.07
C ALA A 50 -29.22 -7.92 -8.18
N GLY A 51 -29.25 -6.58 -8.23
CA GLY A 51 -30.12 -5.74 -7.38
C GLY A 51 -29.37 -4.92 -6.34
N ASP A 52 -28.09 -5.22 -6.07
CA ASP A 52 -27.28 -4.43 -5.14
C ASP A 52 -27.00 -3.03 -5.69
N VAL A 53 -27.06 -2.02 -4.83
CA VAL A 53 -26.68 -0.64 -5.15
C VAL A 53 -25.22 -0.42 -4.75
N LEU A 54 -24.35 -0.36 -5.75
CA LEU A 54 -22.90 -0.22 -5.53
C LEU A 54 -22.47 1.25 -5.58
N HIS A 55 -21.84 1.70 -4.51
CA HIS A 55 -21.35 3.08 -4.36
C HIS A 55 -19.87 3.24 -4.74
N TYR A 56 -19.02 2.32 -4.28
CA TYR A 56 -17.58 2.38 -4.47
C TYR A 56 -16.99 0.97 -4.65
N ALA A 57 -15.75 0.90 -5.13
CA ALA A 57 -14.96 -0.31 -5.18
C ALA A 57 -13.67 -0.09 -4.40
N LEU A 58 -13.23 -1.08 -3.62
CA LEU A 58 -11.98 -1.02 -2.87
C LEU A 58 -10.95 -1.98 -3.46
N PRO A 59 -9.72 -1.52 -3.72
CA PRO A 59 -8.64 -2.41 -4.09
C PRO A 59 -8.13 -3.14 -2.84
N VAL A 60 -8.02 -4.46 -2.92
CA VAL A 60 -7.47 -5.29 -1.84
C VAL A 60 -6.50 -6.30 -2.41
N VAL A 61 -5.41 -6.55 -1.69
CA VAL A 61 -4.48 -7.65 -1.95
C VAL A 61 -4.40 -8.51 -0.70
N ALA A 62 -4.62 -9.80 -0.88
CA ALA A 62 -4.66 -10.76 0.22
C ALA A 62 -4.17 -12.14 -0.25
N PRO A 63 -3.87 -13.06 0.67
CA PRO A 63 -3.55 -14.44 0.33
C PRO A 63 -4.65 -15.09 -0.50
N TYR A 64 -4.26 -16.00 -1.40
CA TYR A 64 -5.17 -16.64 -2.34
C TYR A 64 -6.38 -17.32 -1.68
N ALA A 65 -6.19 -17.94 -0.51
CA ALA A 65 -7.27 -18.58 0.24
C ALA A 65 -8.35 -17.58 0.70
N ALA A 66 -7.97 -16.36 1.08
CA ALA A 66 -8.91 -15.32 1.53
C ALA A 66 -9.76 -14.77 0.37
N LEU A 67 -9.22 -14.80 -0.86
CA LEU A 67 -9.88 -14.27 -2.05
C LEU A 67 -10.72 -15.33 -2.79
N ALA A 68 -10.83 -16.56 -2.29
CA ALA A 68 -11.53 -17.65 -2.98
C ALA A 68 -13.00 -17.34 -3.28
N GLY A 69 -13.65 -16.57 -2.40
CA GLY A 69 -15.04 -16.12 -2.58
C GLY A 69 -15.21 -14.87 -3.44
N TYR A 70 -14.16 -14.13 -3.77
CA TYR A 70 -14.27 -12.81 -4.42
C TYR A 70 -14.68 -12.94 -5.87
N LYS A 71 -15.71 -12.20 -6.32
CA LYS A 71 -16.15 -12.16 -7.71
C LYS A 71 -15.04 -11.71 -8.66
N PHE A 72 -14.32 -10.65 -8.28
CA PHE A 72 -13.22 -10.06 -9.03
C PHE A 72 -11.88 -10.34 -8.34
N ALA A 73 -11.11 -11.28 -8.87
CA ALA A 73 -9.80 -11.63 -8.32
C ALA A 73 -8.83 -12.06 -9.43
N VAL A 74 -7.59 -11.59 -9.31
CA VAL A 74 -6.48 -11.96 -10.19
C VAL A 74 -5.34 -12.54 -9.38
N LYS A 75 -4.61 -13.49 -9.97
CA LYS A 75 -3.40 -14.01 -9.33
C LYS A 75 -2.23 -13.07 -9.63
N LEU A 76 -1.61 -12.56 -8.57
CA LEU A 76 -0.36 -11.81 -8.67
C LEU A 76 0.81 -12.77 -8.44
N VAL A 77 1.84 -12.66 -9.28
CA VAL A 77 3.08 -13.42 -9.16
C VAL A 77 4.22 -12.42 -9.04
N PRO A 78 5.16 -12.56 -8.09
CA PRO A 78 6.34 -11.71 -8.05
C PRO A 78 7.05 -11.67 -9.41
N GLY A 79 7.39 -10.47 -9.90
CA GLY A 79 7.96 -10.32 -11.26
C GLY A 79 8.38 -8.89 -11.58
N ALA A 80 8.82 -8.65 -12.82
CA ALA A 80 9.46 -7.38 -13.19
C ALA A 80 8.49 -6.24 -13.59
N GLN A 81 7.17 -6.49 -13.66
CA GLN A 81 6.23 -5.43 -14.05
C GLN A 81 6.05 -4.41 -12.91
N LYS A 82 6.13 -3.12 -13.25
CA LYS A 82 5.84 -2.02 -12.34
C LYS A 82 4.37 -2.06 -11.92
N LYS A 83 4.07 -1.61 -10.70
CA LYS A 83 2.73 -1.61 -10.11
C LYS A 83 1.65 -0.99 -11.01
N GLY A 84 1.93 0.16 -11.64
CA GLY A 84 0.96 0.81 -12.54
C GLY A 84 0.61 -0.02 -13.78
N ALA A 85 1.59 -0.71 -14.37
CA ALA A 85 1.33 -1.60 -15.51
C ALA A 85 0.53 -2.84 -15.10
N ALA A 86 0.84 -3.39 -13.92
CA ALA A 86 0.08 -4.50 -13.33
C ALA A 86 -1.37 -4.09 -13.01
N LEU A 87 -1.58 -2.88 -12.48
CA LEU A 87 -2.92 -2.36 -12.22
C LEU A 87 -3.75 -2.26 -13.51
N LYS A 88 -3.17 -1.71 -14.58
CA LYS A 88 -3.85 -1.60 -15.87
C LYS A 88 -4.28 -2.98 -16.39
N ALA A 89 -3.38 -3.95 -16.39
CA ALA A 89 -3.68 -5.32 -16.80
C ALA A 89 -4.77 -5.97 -15.92
N THR A 90 -4.73 -5.72 -14.60
CA THR A 90 -5.73 -6.23 -13.65
C THR A 90 -7.11 -5.67 -13.95
N ARG A 91 -7.24 -4.35 -14.16
CA ARG A 91 -8.52 -3.71 -14.51
C ARG A 91 -9.09 -4.24 -15.82
N GLU A 92 -8.24 -4.47 -16.82
CA GLU A 92 -8.65 -5.04 -18.11
C GLU A 92 -9.17 -6.48 -17.95
N ILE A 93 -8.48 -7.31 -17.17
CA ILE A 93 -8.91 -8.69 -16.88
C ILE A 93 -10.25 -8.68 -16.14
N CYS A 94 -10.40 -7.86 -15.09
CA CYS A 94 -11.65 -7.76 -14.34
C CYS A 94 -12.81 -7.26 -15.21
N ALA A 95 -12.57 -6.31 -16.12
CA ALA A 95 -13.57 -5.79 -17.04
C ALA A 95 -14.00 -6.82 -18.11
N ALA A 96 -13.11 -7.75 -18.47
CA ALA A 96 -13.37 -8.77 -19.48
C ALA A 96 -13.97 -10.07 -18.90
N LEU A 97 -14.25 -10.13 -17.61
CA LEU A 97 -14.94 -11.28 -17.00
C LEU A 97 -16.39 -11.36 -17.51
N PRO A 98 -16.86 -12.54 -17.97
CA PRO A 98 -18.23 -12.70 -18.48
C PRO A 98 -19.34 -12.36 -17.48
N ALA A 99 -19.07 -12.51 -16.19
CA ALA A 99 -20.03 -12.23 -15.12
C ALA A 99 -20.00 -10.75 -14.66
N ALA A 100 -19.18 -9.90 -15.28
CA ALA A 100 -19.02 -8.50 -14.90
C ALA A 100 -20.20 -7.66 -15.42
N GLN A 101 -20.86 -6.95 -14.51
CA GLN A 101 -21.91 -6.00 -14.84
C GLN A 101 -21.31 -4.63 -15.21
N PRO A 102 -21.94 -3.84 -16.09
CA PRO A 102 -21.41 -2.54 -16.50
C PRO A 102 -21.11 -1.60 -15.32
N ARG A 103 -21.98 -1.60 -14.29
CA ARG A 103 -21.81 -0.81 -13.07
C ARG A 103 -20.59 -1.23 -12.26
N GLU A 104 -20.34 -2.52 -12.13
CA GLU A 104 -19.17 -3.06 -11.41
C GLU A 104 -17.87 -2.63 -12.11
N VAL A 105 -17.84 -2.76 -13.44
CA VAL A 105 -16.67 -2.37 -14.25
C VAL A 105 -16.42 -0.86 -14.17
N ALA A 106 -17.47 -0.05 -14.19
CA ALA A 106 -17.35 1.40 -14.02
C ALA A 106 -16.71 1.77 -12.68
N LEU A 107 -17.17 1.14 -11.58
CA LEU A 107 -16.62 1.40 -10.25
C LEU A 107 -15.18 0.92 -10.10
N ILE A 108 -14.83 -0.24 -10.65
CA ILE A 108 -13.44 -0.75 -10.66
C ILE A 108 -12.49 0.22 -11.39
N ARG A 109 -12.97 0.88 -12.45
CA ARG A 109 -12.20 1.89 -13.19
C ARG A 109 -12.17 3.26 -12.50
N ALA A 110 -13.19 3.56 -11.70
CA ALA A 110 -13.29 4.82 -10.95
C ALA A 110 -12.40 4.85 -9.69
N VAL A 111 -11.93 3.70 -9.21
CA VAL A 111 -10.95 3.63 -8.11
C VAL A 111 -9.73 4.48 -8.46
N PRO A 112 -9.27 5.41 -7.60
CA PRO A 112 -8.07 6.19 -7.86
C PRO A 112 -6.85 5.30 -8.06
N ASP A 113 -6.04 5.63 -9.07
CA ASP A 113 -4.77 4.95 -9.35
C ASP A 113 -3.83 4.88 -8.13
N PRO A 114 -3.61 5.94 -7.33
CA PRO A 114 -2.72 5.83 -6.17
C PRO A 114 -3.21 4.79 -5.16
N ASP A 115 -4.52 4.75 -4.87
CA ASP A 115 -5.10 3.80 -3.91
C ASP A 115 -4.92 2.36 -4.38
N ALA A 116 -5.16 2.11 -5.67
CA ALA A 116 -5.03 0.79 -6.25
C ALA A 116 -3.57 0.35 -6.43
N VAL A 117 -2.65 1.26 -6.73
CA VAL A 117 -1.21 0.99 -6.80
C VAL A 117 -0.65 0.69 -5.41
N ASN A 118 -1.08 1.43 -4.38
CA ASN A 118 -0.62 1.24 -3.01
C ASN A 118 -1.05 -0.11 -2.43
N ALA A 119 -2.18 -0.66 -2.89
CA ALA A 119 -2.60 -2.01 -2.53
C ALA A 119 -1.66 -3.12 -3.07
N LEU A 120 -0.94 -2.89 -4.18
CA LEU A 120 -0.06 -3.90 -4.77
C LEU A 120 1.26 -4.06 -3.99
N VAL A 121 1.68 -5.31 -3.79
CA VAL A 121 2.93 -5.65 -3.09
C VAL A 121 4.10 -5.72 -4.09
N GLY A 122 5.00 -4.73 -4.06
CA GLY A 122 6.22 -4.73 -4.88
C GLY A 122 5.97 -4.78 -6.39
N ALA A 123 6.95 -5.30 -7.14
CA ALA A 123 6.82 -5.55 -8.57
C ALA A 123 6.21 -6.94 -8.81
N VAL A 124 5.14 -7.00 -9.61
CA VAL A 124 4.32 -8.20 -9.78
C VAL A 124 3.88 -8.36 -11.23
N LYS A 125 3.96 -9.59 -11.72
CA LYS A 125 3.32 -10.03 -12.95
C LYS A 125 1.87 -10.44 -12.67
N VAL A 126 0.95 -9.94 -13.48
CA VAL A 126 -0.48 -10.35 -13.41
C VAL A 126 -0.66 -11.64 -14.19
N ALA A 127 -1.15 -12.68 -13.51
CA ALA A 127 -1.52 -13.94 -14.11
C ALA A 127 -3.04 -14.01 -14.35
N THR A 128 -3.48 -15.10 -14.98
CA THR A 128 -4.89 -15.34 -15.34
C THR A 128 -5.87 -15.08 -14.18
N PRO A 129 -7.14 -14.75 -14.50
CA PRO A 129 -8.20 -14.76 -13.50
C PRO A 129 -8.23 -16.11 -12.75
N MET A 130 -8.63 -16.07 -11.48
CA MET A 130 -8.65 -17.22 -10.58
C MET A 130 -9.31 -18.47 -11.24
N PRO A 131 -8.89 -19.70 -10.92
CA PRO A 131 -9.48 -20.94 -11.43
C PRO A 131 -11.00 -20.93 -11.26
N GLY A 132 -11.72 -21.29 -12.32
CA GLY A 132 -13.19 -21.23 -12.38
C GLY A 132 -13.74 -19.97 -13.07
N LYS A 133 -12.92 -18.92 -13.27
CA LYS A 133 -13.32 -17.67 -13.93
C LYS A 133 -12.66 -17.57 -15.30
N LYS A 134 -13.18 -18.32 -16.27
CA LYS A 134 -12.59 -18.38 -17.62
C LYS A 134 -12.80 -17.06 -18.36
N LEU A 135 -11.70 -16.43 -18.78
CA LEU A 135 -11.74 -15.30 -19.70
C LEU A 135 -12.10 -15.81 -21.10
N PRO A 136 -12.94 -15.11 -21.88
CA PRO A 136 -13.18 -15.48 -23.28
C PRO A 136 -11.85 -15.46 -24.05
N LYS A 137 -11.60 -16.49 -24.88
CA LYS A 137 -10.44 -16.50 -25.77
C LYS A 137 -10.61 -15.35 -26.77
N ARG A 138 -9.71 -14.36 -26.72
CA ARG A 138 -9.63 -13.32 -27.75
C ARG A 138 -9.28 -14.03 -29.07
N ARG A 139 -10.22 -13.99 -30.03
CA ARG A 139 -10.02 -14.46 -31.41
C ARG A 139 -9.13 -13.49 -32.17
#